data_AF-A0A8T4MH91-F1
#
_entry.id   AF-A0A8T4MH91-F1
#
_cell.length_a   1.000
_cell.length_b   1.000
_cell.length_c   1.000
_cell.angle_alpha   90.00
_cell.angle_beta   90.00
_cell.angle_gamma   90.00
#
_symmetry.space_group_name_H-M   'P 1'
#
loop_
_entity.id
_entity.type
_entity.pdbx_description
1 polymer ?
#
loop_
_entity_poly.entity_id
_entity_poly.type
_entity_poly.pdbx_seq_one_letter_code
_entity_poly.pdbx_strand_id
1 'polypeptide(L)'
;RKLEALMASFEKVKKRGVKIRIAAPIDKNNIQIARELKKVAEVKNLENIKARFTIIDSNQIMFMLLDDEKFHPNYDVGVWINTEFFASALEQMFELAWNEMKPIK
;
A
#
# COMPACT_ATOMS: atom_id res chain seq x y z
N ARG A 1 3.51 4.36 -14.34
CA ARG A 1 2.12 4.84 -14.18
C ARG A 1 1.74 5.18 -12.73
N LYS A 2 1.51 4.22 -11.81
CA LYS A 2 1.09 4.56 -10.43
C LYS A 2 2.22 5.24 -9.61
N LEU A 3 3.48 4.83 -9.81
CA LEU A 3 4.65 5.43 -9.16
C LEU A 3 4.74 6.94 -9.40
N GLU A 4 4.71 7.37 -10.66
CA GLU A 4 4.86 8.79 -11.04
C GLU A 4 3.76 9.67 -10.43
N ALA A 5 2.53 9.15 -10.39
CA ALA A 5 1.39 9.86 -9.80
C ALA A 5 1.47 9.98 -8.26
N LEU A 6 2.10 9.02 -7.58
CA LEU A 6 2.13 8.96 -6.12
C LEU A 6 3.44 9.49 -5.50
N MET A 7 4.53 9.51 -6.26
CA MET A 7 5.87 9.84 -5.73
C MET A 7 5.91 11.24 -5.10
N ALA A 8 5.34 12.25 -5.78
CA ALA A 8 5.29 13.61 -5.24
C ALA A 8 4.53 13.70 -3.91
N SER A 9 3.44 12.94 -3.78
CA SER A 9 2.66 12.85 -2.53
C SER A 9 3.46 12.15 -1.43
N PHE A 10 4.14 11.05 -1.74
CA PHE A 10 4.99 10.34 -0.78
C PHE A 10 6.17 11.18 -0.29
N GLU A 11 6.84 11.91 -1.18
CA GLU A 11 7.91 12.84 -0.79
C GLU A 11 7.38 13.93 0.15
N LYS A 12 6.21 14.49 -0.13
CA LYS A 12 5.58 15.54 0.68
C LYS A 12 5.23 15.04 2.07
N VAL A 13 4.62 13.86 2.20
CA VAL A 13 4.24 13.33 3.51
C VAL A 13 5.45 12.81 4.30
N LYS A 14 6.46 12.24 3.62
CA LYS A 14 7.74 11.89 4.27
C LYS A 14 8.44 13.11 4.86
N LYS A 15 8.47 14.25 4.14
CA LYS A 15 9.00 15.52 4.66
C LYS A 15 8.26 16.03 5.90
N ARG A 16 7.00 15.63 6.09
CA ARG A 16 6.18 15.94 7.28
C ARG A 16 6.37 14.92 8.42
N GLY A 17 7.22 13.91 8.25
CA GLY A 17 7.46 12.87 9.24
C GLY A 17 6.47 11.71 9.22
N VAL A 18 5.61 11.62 8.20
CA VAL A 18 4.66 10.50 8.07
C VAL A 18 5.42 9.21 7.75
N LYS A 19 5.12 8.15 8.50
CA LYS A 19 5.67 6.80 8.26
C LYS A 19 4.90 6.13 7.12
N ILE A 20 5.59 5.86 6.01
CA ILE A 20 5.01 5.20 4.84
C ILE A 20 5.49 3.74 4.80
N ARG A 21 4.54 2.80 4.78
CA ARG A 21 4.81 1.37 4.65
C ARG A 21 4.04 0.79 3.48
N ILE A 22 4.73 0.06 2.61
CA ILE A 22 4.17 -0.52 1.40
C ILE A 22 4.45 -2.01 1.39
N ALA A 23 3.38 -2.80 1.41
CA ALA A 23 3.41 -4.23 1.18
C ALA A 23 2.84 -4.49 -0.23
N ALA A 24 3.63 -5.14 -1.08
CA ALA A 24 3.20 -5.48 -2.44
C ALA A 24 3.88 -6.77 -2.91
N PRO A 25 3.26 -7.53 -3.83
CA PRO A 25 3.94 -8.64 -4.51
C PRO A 25 5.09 -8.09 -5.35
N ILE A 26 6.31 -8.56 -5.09
CA ILE A 26 7.52 -8.06 -5.73
C ILE A 26 8.20 -9.18 -6.50
N ASP A 27 8.43 -8.92 -7.78
CA ASP A 27 9.02 -9.85 -8.74
C ASP A 27 10.11 -9.16 -9.58
N LYS A 28 10.64 -9.89 -10.56
CA LYS A 28 11.67 -9.36 -11.47
C LYS A 28 11.18 -8.19 -12.33
N ASN A 29 9.87 -8.09 -12.57
CA ASN A 29 9.27 -7.08 -13.44
C ASN A 29 9.09 -5.74 -12.71
N ASN A 30 8.91 -5.76 -11.39
CA ASN A 30 8.62 -4.55 -10.61
C ASN A 30 9.70 -4.19 -9.56
N ILE A 31 10.78 -4.99 -9.42
CA ILE A 31 11.84 -4.73 -8.43
C ILE A 31 12.47 -3.34 -8.53
N GLN A 32 12.59 -2.77 -9.74
CA GLN A 32 13.12 -1.41 -9.92
C GLN A 32 12.18 -0.36 -9.33
N ILE A 33 10.86 -0.52 -9.53
CA ILE A 33 9.83 0.34 -8.95
C ILE A 33 9.85 0.24 -7.42
N ALA A 34 9.99 -0.98 -6.88
CA ALA A 34 10.08 -1.19 -5.45
C ALA A 34 11.31 -0.49 -4.83
N ARG A 35 12.46 -0.51 -5.52
CA ARG A 35 13.68 0.22 -5.09
C ARG A 35 13.51 1.73 -5.13
N GLU A 36 12.82 2.26 -6.13
CA GLU A 36 12.48 3.69 -6.18
C GLU A 36 11.59 4.10 -5.00
N LEU A 37 10.55 3.30 -4.69
CA LEU A 37 9.69 3.53 -3.53
C LEU A 37 10.44 3.46 -2.20
N LYS A 38 11.48 2.63 -2.08
CA LYS A 38 12.33 2.51 -0.89
C LYS A 38 12.99 3.84 -0.50
N LYS A 39 13.16 4.78 -1.45
CA LYS A 39 13.67 6.13 -1.17
C LYS A 39 12.72 6.94 -0.29
N VAL A 40 11.42 6.63 -0.30
CA VAL A 40 10.38 7.38 0.42
C VAL A 40 9.54 6.55 1.40
N ALA A 41 9.62 5.22 1.35
CA ALA A 41 8.83 4.31 2.17
C ALA A 41 9.63 3.09 2.61
N GLU A 42 9.20 2.43 3.68
CA GLU A 42 9.58 1.04 3.93
C GLU A 42 8.80 0.13 2.99
N VAL A 43 9.49 -0.74 2.26
CA VAL A 43 8.88 -1.63 1.27
C VAL A 43 9.21 -3.08 1.61
N LYS A 44 8.17 -3.91 1.72
CA LYS A 44 8.30 -5.34 1.99
C LYS A 44 7.59 -6.17 0.92
N ASN A 45 8.15 -7.34 0.62
CA ASN A 45 7.53 -8.29 -0.28
C ASN A 45 6.33 -8.96 0.40
N LEU A 46 5.19 -8.95 -0.27
CA LEU A 46 3.96 -9.60 0.14
C LEU A 46 3.75 -10.86 -0.70
N GLU A 47 3.66 -12.01 -0.02
CA GLU A 47 3.34 -13.28 -0.66
C GLU A 47 1.94 -13.72 -0.22
N ASN A 48 1.17 -14.28 -1.14
CA ASN A 48 -0.12 -14.97 -0.89
C ASN A 48 -1.31 -14.11 -0.43
N ILE A 49 -1.16 -12.80 -0.27
CA ILE A 49 -2.29 -11.89 0.03
C ILE A 49 -2.59 -11.03 -1.20
N LYS A 50 -3.80 -11.21 -1.76
CA LYS A 50 -4.35 -10.36 -2.81
C LYS A 50 -5.29 -9.34 -2.18
N ALA A 51 -4.77 -8.16 -1.89
CA ALA A 51 -5.55 -7.06 -1.34
C ALA A 51 -5.05 -5.72 -1.88
N ARG A 52 -5.97 -4.77 -2.06
CA ARG A 52 -5.67 -3.43 -2.57
C ARG A 52 -6.32 -2.41 -1.64
N PHE A 53 -5.58 -1.97 -0.63
CA PHE A 53 -6.07 -1.00 0.34
C PHE A 53 -4.96 -0.08 0.84
N THR A 54 -5.35 0.97 1.54
CA THR A 54 -4.48 1.91 2.25
C THR A 54 -5.19 2.35 3.52
N ILE A 55 -4.45 2.38 4.62
CA ILE A 55 -4.89 2.87 5.92
C ILE A 55 -4.19 4.21 6.16
N ILE A 56 -4.94 5.21 6.61
CA ILE A 56 -4.43 6.58 6.82
C ILE A 56 -4.75 6.96 8.27
N ASP A 57 -3.71 7.34 9.02
CA ASP A 57 -3.76 7.85 10.39
C ASP A 57 -4.62 7.02 11.36
N SER A 58 -4.70 5.71 11.12
CA SER A 58 -5.52 4.75 11.89
C SER A 58 -7.03 5.07 11.94
N ASN A 59 -7.53 6.02 11.13
CA ASN A 59 -8.93 6.44 11.15
C ASN A 59 -9.65 6.35 9.79
N GLN A 60 -8.90 6.16 8.71
CA GLN A 60 -9.44 6.09 7.36
C GLN A 60 -8.91 4.87 6.63
N ILE A 61 -9.77 4.29 5.79
CA ILE A 61 -9.39 3.22 4.87
C ILE A 61 -9.90 3.56 3.47
N MET A 62 -9.05 3.39 2.48
CA MET A 62 -9.45 3.26 1.09
C MET A 62 -9.13 1.84 0.61
N PHE A 63 -10.08 1.16 -0.02
CA PHE A 63 -9.86 -0.17 -0.58
C PHE A 63 -10.58 -0.36 -1.91
N MET A 64 -10.04 -1.22 -2.76
CA MET A 64 -10.59 -1.53 -4.07
C MET A 64 -11.37 -2.85 -4.02
N LEU A 65 -12.50 -2.91 -4.71
CA LEU A 65 -13.38 -4.08 -4.71
C LEU A 65 -12.98 -5.15 -5.73
N LEU A 66 -12.26 -4.75 -6.79
CA LEU A 66 -11.95 -5.63 -7.91
C LEU A 66 -10.46 -5.98 -7.99
N ASP A 67 -10.21 -7.20 -8.47
CA ASP A 67 -8.89 -7.72 -8.81
C ASP A 67 -8.40 -7.04 -10.10
N ASP A 68 -7.37 -6.20 -10.01
CA ASP A 68 -6.83 -5.46 -11.16
C ASP A 68 -6.05 -6.33 -12.14
N GLU A 69 -5.82 -7.62 -11.83
CA GLU A 69 -5.32 -8.60 -12.80
C GLU A 69 -6.44 -9.09 -13.73
N LYS A 70 -7.70 -9.06 -13.27
CA LYS A 70 -8.85 -9.60 -14.01
C LYS A 70 -9.70 -8.53 -14.68
N PHE A 71 -9.83 -7.36 -14.05
CA PHE A 71 -10.72 -6.31 -14.51
C PHE A 71 -9.94 -5.14 -15.07
N HIS A 72 -10.39 -4.61 -16.20
CA HIS A 72 -9.80 -3.41 -16.78
C HIS A 72 -9.95 -2.23 -15.79
N PRO A 73 -8.93 -1.36 -15.62
CA PRO A 73 -8.96 -0.27 -14.64
C PRO A 73 -10.16 0.68 -14.71
N ASN A 74 -10.84 0.75 -15.85
CA ASN A 74 -12.04 1.59 -16.03
C ASN A 74 -13.29 1.05 -15.29
N TYR A 75 -13.27 -0.22 -14.90
CA TYR A 75 -14.35 -0.85 -14.13
C TYR A 75 -14.04 -0.91 -12.64
N ASP A 76 -12.85 -0.44 -12.23
CA ASP A 76 -12.38 -0.52 -10.86
C ASP A 76 -13.22 0.38 -9.95
N VAL A 77 -13.57 -0.12 -8.77
CA VAL A 77 -14.37 0.61 -7.78
C VAL A 77 -13.58 0.67 -6.49
N GLY A 78 -13.32 1.89 -6.03
CA GLY A 78 -12.71 2.17 -4.74
C GLY A 78 -13.74 2.69 -3.75
N VAL A 79 -13.69 2.17 -2.52
CA VAL A 79 -14.48 2.66 -1.40
C VAL A 79 -13.52 3.36 -0.44
N TRP A 80 -13.84 4.61 -0.09
CA TRP A 80 -13.16 5.34 0.97
C TRP A 80 -14.13 5.57 2.12
N ILE A 81 -13.69 5.24 3.32
CA ILE A 81 -14.46 5.37 4.56
C ILE A 81 -13.60 5.99 5.65
N ASN A 82 -14.24 6.82 6.47
CA ASN A 82 -13.65 7.45 7.64
C ASN A 82 -14.32 6.86 8.90
N THR A 83 -13.69 5.84 9.47
CA THR A 83 -14.17 5.12 10.65
C THR A 83 -12.99 4.55 11.43
N GLU A 84 -12.76 5.08 12.62
CA GLU A 84 -11.66 4.68 13.49
C GLU A 84 -11.73 3.20 13.89
N PHE A 85 -12.93 2.71 14.20
CA PHE A 85 -13.13 1.32 14.63
C PHE A 85 -12.63 0.30 13.59
N PHE A 86 -13.04 0.46 12.33
CA PHE A 86 -12.66 -0.47 11.28
C PHE A 86 -11.23 -0.22 10.77
N ALA A 87 -10.80 1.04 10.69
CA ALA A 87 -9.42 1.40 10.34
C ALA A 87 -8.41 0.78 11.30
N SER A 88 -8.66 0.88 12.60
CA SER A 88 -7.81 0.29 13.63
C SER A 88 -7.78 -1.24 13.58
N ALA A 89 -8.92 -1.89 13.34
CA ALA A 89 -8.98 -3.34 13.21
C ALA A 89 -8.16 -3.84 12.00
N LEU A 90 -8.31 -3.20 10.84
CA LEU A 90 -7.56 -3.55 9.63
C LEU A 90 -6.06 -3.24 9.78
N GLU A 91 -5.72 -2.17 10.50
CA GLU A 91 -4.32 -1.84 10.80
C GLU A 91 -3.66 -2.92 11.64
N GLN A 92 -4.33 -3.42 12.68
CA GLN A 92 -3.80 -4.54 13.48
C GLN A 92 -3.57 -5.79 12.63
N MET A 93 -4.49 -6.11 11.71
CA MET A 93 -4.30 -7.21 10.76
C MET A 93 -3.10 -6.96 9.84
N PHE A 94 -2.92 -5.72 9.36
CA PHE A 94 -1.76 -5.32 8.59
C PHE A 94 -0.46 -5.47 9.38
N GLU A 95 -0.41 -5.05 10.65
CA GLU A 95 0.79 -5.20 11.51
C GLU A 95 1.21 -6.64 11.70
N LEU A 96 0.25 -7.53 11.98
CA LEU A 96 0.51 -8.96 12.14
C LEU A 96 1.15 -9.54 10.89
N ALA A 97 0.60 -9.22 9.71
CA ALA A 97 1.18 -9.66 8.44
C ALA A 97 2.54 -8.97 8.17
N TRP A 98 2.66 -7.67 8.44
CA TRP A 98 3.84 -6.86 8.15
C TRP A 98 5.09 -7.38 8.85
N ASN A 99 4.96 -7.89 10.07
CA ASN A 99 6.08 -8.41 10.85
C ASN A 99 6.69 -9.69 10.24
N GLU A 100 5.87 -10.52 9.60
CA GLU A 100 6.31 -11.74 8.90
C GLU A 100 6.89 -11.46 7.50
N MET A 101 6.59 -10.29 6.92
CA MET A 101 7.06 -9.93 5.59
C MET A 101 8.55 -9.57 5.56
N LYS A 102 9.21 -9.92 4.44
CA LYS A 102 10.64 -9.66 4.22
C LYS A 102 10.86 -8.31 3.54
N PRO A 103 11.76 -7.46 4.06
CA PRO A 103 12.21 -6.27 3.36
C PRO A 103 12.81 -6.60 2.00
N ILE A 104 12.64 -5.69 1.05
CA ILE A 104 13.32 -5.82 -0.23
C ILE A 104 14.82 -5.56 -0.08
N LYS A 105 15.64 -6.34 -0.79
CA LYS A 105 17.09 -6.13 -0.89
C LYS A 105 17.40 -4.89 -1.74
#